data_AF-A0A101XNJ5-F1
#
_entry.id   AF-A0A101XNJ5-F1
#
_cell.length_a   1.000
_cell.length_b   1.000
_cell.length_c   1.000
_cell.angle_alpha   90.00
_cell.angle_beta   90.00
_cell.angle_gamma   90.00
#
_symmetry.space_group_name_H-M   'P 1'
#
loop_
_entity.id
_entity.type
_entity.pdbx_description
1 polymer ?
#
loop_
_entity_poly.entity_id
_entity_poly.type
_entity_poly.pdbx_seq_one_letter_code
_entity_poly.pdbx_strand_id
1 'polypeptide(L)'
;MSELAILTAQDEAALKNKKEWFELRAPEVANAFLQIVEKHPGMKSVLEQSTQQRLYQVVIDVFTALSSATQSDLKQRASRIALTHQRFKVKNAYVMVMIQAIMEFGITHLDVWGEDIVSYLRALKILENGIVTENARLLEMDVAKQIDQWMTVTETAKQQIHDIEERMNRIADNDRFVKKMYHDMMNTIPEVKQAAESIQDIAAQSNLLGLNAAIEAARAGEAGRGFGVVADEIRKLATASRGYAASASETANSLEQNVRETLSGMDVVREQLDALHISIKSVTEQIAATKQIASEIHEEVQSASNS
;
A
#
# COMPACT_ATOMS: atom_id res chain seq x y z
N MET A 1 16.33 36.35 -31.29
CA MET A 1 16.54 35.50 -30.09
C MET A 1 17.46 34.30 -30.34
N SER A 2 17.74 33.86 -31.57
CA SER A 2 18.68 32.76 -31.87
C SER A 2 20.17 33.13 -31.77
N GLU A 3 20.55 34.40 -31.97
CA GLU A 3 21.94 34.87 -31.96
C GLU A 3 22.63 34.88 -30.57
N LEU A 4 21.86 34.68 -29.48
CA LEU A 4 22.40 34.61 -28.11
C LEU A 4 22.71 33.17 -27.66
N ALA A 5 22.44 32.15 -28.49
CA ALA A 5 22.54 30.75 -28.12
C ALA A 5 23.86 30.06 -28.52
N ILE A 6 24.79 30.81 -29.13
CA ILE A 6 26.08 30.30 -29.61
C ILE A 6 27.21 31.22 -29.14
N LEU A 7 28.31 30.65 -28.65
CA LEU A 7 29.56 31.39 -28.43
C LEU A 7 30.41 31.39 -29.69
N THR A 8 30.93 32.56 -30.05
CA THR A 8 32.00 32.70 -31.03
C THR A 8 33.37 32.50 -30.38
N ALA A 9 34.42 32.29 -31.17
CA ALA A 9 35.79 32.20 -30.65
C ALA A 9 36.23 33.49 -29.92
N GLN A 10 35.70 34.65 -30.32
CA GLN A 10 35.92 35.93 -29.62
C GLN A 10 35.25 35.93 -28.25
N ASP A 11 34.01 35.42 -28.15
CA ASP A 11 33.32 35.28 -26.87
C ASP A 11 34.08 34.36 -25.92
N GLU A 12 34.52 33.19 -26.40
CA GLU A 12 35.30 32.22 -25.61
C GLU A 12 36.62 32.84 -25.10
N ALA A 13 37.32 33.62 -25.93
CA ALA A 13 38.53 34.32 -25.53
C ALA A 13 38.26 35.40 -24.46
N ALA A 14 37.20 36.20 -24.63
CA ALA A 14 36.82 37.25 -23.69
C ALA A 14 36.49 36.67 -22.30
N LEU A 15 35.71 35.59 -22.26
CA LEU A 15 35.33 34.88 -21.02
C LEU A 15 36.55 34.25 -20.34
N LYS A 16 37.43 33.61 -21.11
CA LYS A 16 38.64 32.97 -20.59
C LYS A 16 39.64 33.98 -20.03
N ASN A 17 39.83 35.12 -20.71
CA ASN A 17 40.73 36.17 -20.26
C ASN A 17 40.27 36.82 -18.95
N LYS A 18 38.98 36.74 -18.61
CA LYS A 18 38.40 37.27 -17.38
C LYS A 18 38.18 36.19 -16.30
N LYS A 19 38.78 35.00 -16.43
CA LYS A 19 38.62 33.89 -15.46
C LYS A 19 38.93 34.30 -14.01
N GLU A 20 40.05 34.97 -13.78
CA GLU A 20 40.47 35.39 -12.44
C GLU A 20 39.49 36.41 -11.83
N TRP A 21 38.86 37.24 -12.67
CA TRP A 21 37.79 38.15 -12.25
C TRP A 21 36.55 37.38 -11.76
N PHE A 22 36.12 36.33 -12.46
CA PHE A 22 35.02 35.49 -12.01
C PHE A 22 35.31 34.81 -10.67
N GLU A 23 36.51 34.25 -10.50
CA GLU A 23 36.92 33.56 -9.28
C GLU A 23 36.99 34.54 -8.09
N LEU A 24 37.52 35.74 -8.29
CA LEU A 24 37.64 36.77 -7.26
C LEU A 24 36.27 37.32 -6.83
N ARG A 25 35.33 37.51 -7.78
CA ARG A 25 34.03 38.14 -7.53
C ARG A 25 32.91 37.16 -7.16
N ALA A 26 33.10 35.86 -7.33
CA ALA A 26 32.09 34.85 -7.01
C ALA A 26 31.49 34.97 -5.59
N PRO A 27 32.28 35.25 -4.52
CA PRO A 27 31.73 35.48 -3.18
C PRO A 27 30.78 36.67 -3.09
N GLU A 28 31.05 37.76 -3.83
CA GLU A 28 30.22 38.96 -3.82
C GLU A 28 28.85 38.68 -4.42
N VAL A 29 28.82 37.99 -5.57
CA VAL A 29 27.60 37.59 -6.26
C VAL A 29 26.75 36.64 -5.40
N ALA A 30 27.40 35.65 -4.78
CA ALA A 30 26.71 34.68 -3.92
C ALA A 30 26.10 35.34 -2.67
N ASN A 31 26.81 36.27 -2.04
CA ASN A 31 26.29 37.04 -0.91
C ASN A 31 25.12 37.96 -1.31
N ALA A 32 25.24 38.67 -2.44
CA ALA A 32 24.16 39.51 -2.95
C ALA A 32 22.90 38.68 -3.25
N PHE A 33 23.08 37.52 -3.87
CA PHE A 33 21.98 36.60 -4.15
C PHE A 33 21.29 36.09 -2.87
N LEU A 34 22.03 35.70 -1.83
CA LEU A 34 21.42 35.26 -0.57
C LEU A 34 20.54 36.35 0.06
N GLN A 35 20.95 37.62 -0.01
CA GLN A 35 20.14 38.74 0.48
C GLN A 35 18.83 38.91 -0.31
N ILE A 36 18.85 38.64 -1.62
CA ILE A 36 17.64 38.63 -2.46
C ILE A 36 16.73 37.48 -2.03
N VAL A 37 17.28 36.29 -1.86
CA VAL A 37 16.53 35.08 -1.46
C VAL A 37 15.86 35.24 -0.10
N GLU A 38 16.52 35.84 0.89
CA GLU A 38 15.95 36.08 2.23
C GLU A 38 14.74 37.03 2.19
N LYS A 39 14.73 37.97 1.24
CA LYS A 39 13.68 38.99 1.11
C LYS A 39 12.57 38.60 0.13
N HIS A 40 12.79 37.57 -0.70
CA HIS A 40 11.88 37.19 -1.76
C HIS A 40 10.77 36.25 -1.24
N PRO A 41 9.48 36.66 -1.24
CA PRO A 41 8.38 35.88 -0.65
C PRO A 41 8.24 34.46 -1.22
N GLY A 42 8.53 34.30 -2.52
CA GLY A 42 8.50 32.99 -3.20
C GLY A 42 9.67 32.04 -2.89
N MET A 43 10.72 32.51 -2.20
CA MET A 43 11.93 31.73 -1.93
C MET A 43 11.98 31.07 -0.55
N LYS A 44 10.99 31.35 0.32
CA LYS A 44 10.87 30.76 1.66
C LYS A 44 10.93 29.23 1.62
N SER A 45 10.21 28.61 0.68
CA SER A 45 10.20 27.14 0.52
C SER A 45 11.53 26.54 0.06
N VAL A 46 12.42 27.34 -0.56
CA VAL A 46 13.76 26.88 -0.97
C VAL A 46 14.71 26.89 0.23
N LEU A 47 14.58 27.88 1.12
CA LEU A 47 15.31 27.95 2.40
C LEU A 47 14.86 26.87 3.40
N GLU A 48 13.65 26.34 3.26
CA GLU A 48 13.16 25.21 4.07
C GLU A 48 13.73 23.85 3.62
N GLN A 49 14.18 23.73 2.36
CA GLN A 49 14.61 22.47 1.76
C GLN A 49 16.13 22.37 1.56
N SER A 50 16.86 23.48 1.68
CA SER A 50 18.31 23.54 1.52
C SER A 50 18.94 24.51 2.53
N THR A 51 20.26 24.44 2.70
CA THR A 51 20.98 25.33 3.61
C THR A 51 21.55 26.53 2.86
N GLN A 52 21.66 27.68 3.51
CA GLN A 52 22.28 28.89 2.92
C GLN A 52 23.67 28.60 2.35
N GLN A 53 24.47 27.77 3.02
CA GLN A 53 25.80 27.37 2.55
C GLN A 53 25.76 26.58 1.22
N ARG A 54 24.77 25.71 1.03
CA ARG A 54 24.60 24.97 -0.23
C ARG A 54 24.16 25.89 -1.35
N LEU A 55 23.22 26.78 -1.06
CA LEU A 55 22.74 27.78 -2.02
C LEU A 55 23.87 28.73 -2.45
N TYR A 56 24.67 29.19 -1.49
CA TYR A 56 25.88 29.97 -1.72
C TYR A 56 26.85 29.29 -2.69
N GLN A 57 27.15 28.00 -2.43
CA GLN A 57 28.08 27.25 -3.29
C GLN A 57 27.53 27.08 -4.71
N VAL A 58 26.22 26.84 -4.87
CA VAL A 58 25.58 26.73 -6.18
C VAL A 58 25.74 28.01 -7.00
N VAL A 59 25.57 29.18 -6.38
CA VAL A 59 25.76 30.47 -7.08
C VAL A 59 27.21 30.66 -7.51
N ILE A 60 28.17 30.29 -6.67
CA ILE A 60 29.59 30.30 -7.02
C ILE A 60 29.87 29.39 -8.22
N ASP A 61 29.34 28.16 -8.18
CA ASP A 61 29.56 27.17 -9.25
C ASP A 61 28.98 27.66 -10.58
N VAL A 62 27.81 28.32 -10.56
CA VAL A 62 27.16 28.92 -11.73
C VAL A 62 27.94 30.12 -12.24
N PHE A 63 28.34 31.05 -11.37
CA PHE A 63 29.05 32.26 -11.76
C PHE A 63 30.44 31.96 -12.33
N THR A 64 31.20 31.09 -11.66
CA THR A 64 32.52 30.67 -12.15
C THR A 64 32.44 29.78 -13.39
N ALA A 65 31.31 29.09 -13.63
CA ALA A 65 31.11 28.36 -14.87
C ALA A 65 31.13 29.28 -16.10
N LEU A 66 30.76 30.56 -15.97
CA LEU A 66 30.74 31.50 -17.09
C LEU A 66 32.12 31.72 -17.72
N SER A 67 33.21 31.53 -16.97
CA SER A 67 34.57 31.60 -17.49
C SER A 67 35.04 30.33 -18.22
N SER A 68 34.11 29.42 -18.55
CA SER A 68 34.45 28.16 -19.22
C SER A 68 35.08 28.42 -20.59
N ALA A 69 36.02 27.54 -20.98
CA ALA A 69 36.85 27.76 -22.15
C ALA A 69 36.09 27.61 -23.47
N THR A 70 34.99 26.85 -23.49
CA THR A 70 34.18 26.61 -24.69
C THR A 70 32.68 26.53 -24.41
N GLN A 71 31.87 26.66 -25.46
CA GLN A 71 30.43 26.38 -25.39
C GLN A 71 30.12 24.95 -24.90
N SER A 72 30.93 23.96 -25.30
CA SER A 72 30.76 22.57 -24.87
C SER A 72 30.97 22.44 -23.36
N ASP A 73 32.00 23.11 -22.83
CA ASP A 73 32.28 23.11 -21.40
C ASP A 73 31.15 23.77 -20.59
N LEU A 74 30.58 24.87 -21.10
CA LEU A 74 29.40 25.51 -20.47
C LEU A 74 28.22 24.55 -20.39
N LYS A 75 27.91 23.84 -21.48
CA LYS A 75 26.82 22.85 -21.49
C LYS A 75 27.09 21.72 -20.49
N GLN A 76 28.31 21.19 -20.43
CA GLN A 76 28.66 20.16 -19.45
C GLN A 76 28.56 20.67 -18.00
N ARG A 77 28.97 21.92 -17.74
CA ARG A 77 28.81 22.53 -16.42
C ARG A 77 27.35 22.75 -16.07
N ALA A 78 26.53 23.20 -17.03
CA ALA A 78 25.09 23.33 -16.86
C ALA A 78 24.45 22.01 -16.40
N SER A 79 24.81 20.88 -17.03
CA SER A 79 24.31 19.56 -16.62
C SER A 79 24.74 19.16 -15.21
N ARG A 80 26.01 19.44 -14.81
CA ARG A 80 26.49 19.16 -13.45
C ARG A 80 25.79 20.02 -12.40
N ILE A 81 25.54 21.28 -12.72
CA ILE A 81 24.79 22.21 -11.86
C ILE A 81 23.35 21.74 -11.70
N ALA A 82 22.69 21.31 -12.79
CA ALA A 82 21.34 20.75 -12.74
C ALA A 82 21.25 19.51 -11.83
N LEU A 83 22.21 18.59 -11.90
CA LEU A 83 22.29 17.46 -10.97
C LEU A 83 22.43 17.91 -9.50
N THR A 84 23.19 18.98 -9.26
CA THR A 84 23.34 19.57 -7.92
C THR A 84 22.03 20.20 -7.45
N HIS A 85 21.32 20.91 -8.33
CA HIS A 85 19.98 21.45 -8.06
C HIS A 85 18.99 20.34 -7.71
N GLN A 86 18.96 19.24 -8.46
CA GLN A 86 18.09 18.10 -8.17
C GLN A 86 18.40 17.50 -6.79
N ARG A 87 19.68 17.28 -6.47
CA ARG A 87 20.10 16.74 -5.17
C ARG A 87 19.69 17.64 -4.00
N PHE A 88 19.68 18.95 -4.22
CA PHE A 88 19.29 19.95 -3.22
C PHE A 88 17.81 20.36 -3.30
N LYS A 89 17.02 19.72 -4.18
CA LYS A 89 15.60 20.05 -4.43
C LYS A 89 15.37 21.54 -4.72
N VAL A 90 16.30 22.15 -5.42
CA VAL A 90 16.24 23.56 -5.80
C VAL A 90 15.19 23.73 -6.90
N LYS A 91 14.21 24.61 -6.68
CA LYS A 91 13.12 24.88 -7.63
C LYS A 91 13.60 25.73 -8.81
N ASN A 92 12.96 25.61 -9.98
CA ASN A 92 13.28 26.44 -11.15
C ASN A 92 13.17 27.96 -10.88
N ALA A 93 12.26 28.37 -10.01
CA ALA A 93 12.13 29.77 -9.59
C ALA A 93 13.43 30.30 -8.93
N TYR A 94 14.16 29.45 -8.19
CA TYR A 94 15.46 29.82 -7.64
C TYR A 94 16.49 30.03 -8.75
N VAL A 95 16.49 29.16 -9.76
CA VAL A 95 17.40 29.28 -10.92
C VAL A 95 17.16 30.61 -11.63
N MET A 96 15.91 31.00 -11.86
CA MET A 96 15.57 32.29 -12.49
C MET A 96 16.07 33.48 -11.67
N VAL A 97 15.82 33.51 -10.35
CA VAL A 97 16.30 34.61 -9.48
C VAL A 97 17.83 34.66 -9.45
N MET A 98 18.49 33.51 -9.48
CA MET A 98 19.95 33.43 -9.49
C MET A 98 20.53 33.96 -10.80
N ILE A 99 19.97 33.55 -11.93
CA ILE A 99 20.38 34.03 -13.26
C ILE A 99 20.15 35.54 -13.37
N GLN A 100 19.03 36.06 -12.84
CA GLN A 100 18.78 37.49 -12.79
C GLN A 100 19.82 38.24 -11.95
N ALA A 101 20.14 37.77 -10.74
CA ALA A 101 21.14 38.40 -9.87
C ALA A 101 22.54 38.41 -10.53
N ILE A 102 22.90 37.31 -11.20
CA ILE A 102 24.15 37.21 -11.97
C ILE A 102 24.12 38.23 -13.12
N MET A 103 23.04 38.27 -13.92
CA MET A 103 22.89 39.23 -15.01
C MET A 103 23.05 40.68 -14.55
N GLU A 104 22.37 41.07 -13.48
CA GLU A 104 22.45 42.41 -12.89
C GLU A 104 23.89 42.73 -12.45
N PHE A 105 24.58 41.78 -11.82
CA PHE A 105 25.99 41.95 -11.42
C PHE A 105 26.91 42.20 -12.62
N GLY A 106 26.69 41.52 -13.75
CA GLY A 106 27.44 41.79 -14.98
C GLY A 106 27.20 43.21 -15.49
N ILE A 107 25.94 43.68 -15.47
CA ILE A 107 25.55 45.01 -15.92
C ILE A 107 26.13 46.12 -15.04
N THR A 108 26.23 45.91 -13.72
CA THR A 108 26.85 46.91 -12.82
C THR A 108 28.36 47.05 -13.02
N HIS A 109 28.99 46.12 -13.75
CA HIS A 109 30.43 46.12 -14.05
C HIS A 109 30.73 46.36 -15.53
N LEU A 110 29.92 47.19 -16.20
CA LEU A 110 30.13 47.57 -17.60
C LEU A 110 31.48 48.26 -17.85
N ASP A 111 32.07 48.88 -16.83
CA ASP A 111 33.43 49.44 -16.86
C ASP A 111 34.50 48.37 -17.08
N VAL A 112 34.29 47.15 -16.56
CA VAL A 112 35.17 45.99 -16.75
C VAL A 112 34.88 45.27 -18.06
N TRP A 113 33.59 45.15 -18.41
CA TRP A 113 33.14 44.33 -19.53
C TRP A 113 33.17 45.06 -20.88
N GLY A 114 32.85 46.36 -20.92
CA GLY A 114 32.81 47.11 -22.17
C GLY A 114 31.99 46.38 -23.26
N GLU A 115 32.59 46.17 -24.42
CA GLU A 115 31.97 45.44 -25.54
C GLU A 115 31.82 43.93 -25.27
N ASP A 116 32.65 43.35 -24.40
CA ASP A 116 32.60 41.92 -24.05
C ASP A 116 31.37 41.55 -23.19
N ILE A 117 30.56 42.54 -22.76
CA ILE A 117 29.31 42.27 -22.02
C ILE A 117 28.36 41.35 -22.81
N VAL A 118 28.40 41.40 -24.14
CA VAL A 118 27.61 40.50 -24.98
C VAL A 118 28.07 39.04 -24.81
N SER A 119 29.38 38.80 -24.72
CA SER A 119 29.96 37.47 -24.46
C SER A 119 29.53 36.92 -23.10
N TYR A 120 29.51 37.79 -22.08
CA TYR A 120 29.00 37.47 -20.74
C TYR A 120 27.52 37.04 -20.79
N LEU A 121 26.66 37.84 -21.43
CA LEU A 121 25.23 37.57 -21.51
C LEU A 121 24.94 36.31 -22.35
N ARG A 122 25.70 36.04 -23.42
CA ARG A 122 25.61 34.79 -24.20
C ARG A 122 25.96 33.57 -23.34
N ALA A 123 27.07 33.62 -22.62
CA ALA A 123 27.48 32.53 -21.74
C ALA A 123 26.44 32.25 -20.66
N LEU A 124 25.91 33.30 -20.04
CA LEU A 124 24.85 33.20 -19.04
C LEU A 124 23.59 32.57 -19.62
N LYS A 125 23.18 32.97 -20.84
CA LYS A 125 22.00 32.40 -21.51
C LYS A 125 22.18 30.93 -21.86
N ILE A 126 23.35 30.53 -22.34
CA ILE A 126 23.68 29.12 -22.64
C ILE A 126 23.64 28.28 -21.36
N LEU A 127 24.22 28.79 -20.27
CA LEU A 127 24.23 28.12 -18.98
C LEU A 127 22.81 28.00 -18.40
N GLU A 128 22.02 29.08 -18.41
CA GLU A 128 20.61 29.08 -18.00
C GLU A 128 19.81 28.02 -18.76
N ASN A 129 19.85 28.05 -20.09
CA ASN A 129 19.11 27.11 -20.93
C ASN A 129 19.56 25.66 -20.63
N GLY A 130 20.86 25.41 -20.51
CA GLY A 130 21.38 24.08 -20.20
C GLY A 130 20.93 23.57 -18.83
N ILE A 131 20.90 24.43 -17.80
CA ILE A 131 20.45 24.06 -16.46
C ILE A 131 18.96 23.76 -16.48
N VAL A 132 18.16 24.62 -17.10
CA VAL A 132 16.69 24.47 -17.15
C VAL A 132 16.30 23.22 -17.93
N THR A 133 16.89 22.98 -19.10
CA THR A 133 16.62 21.77 -19.91
C THR A 133 17.02 20.50 -19.18
N GLU A 134 18.20 20.46 -18.54
CA GLU A 134 18.61 19.26 -17.81
C GLU A 134 17.75 19.04 -16.55
N ASN A 135 17.37 20.09 -15.83
CA ASN A 135 16.43 19.99 -14.71
C ASN A 135 15.08 19.40 -15.15
N ALA A 136 14.55 19.83 -16.30
CA ALA A 136 13.32 19.27 -16.85
C ALA A 136 13.47 17.77 -17.17
N ARG A 137 14.55 17.38 -17.87
CA ARG A 137 14.85 15.98 -18.19
C ARG A 137 14.97 15.09 -16.95
N LEU A 138 15.62 15.60 -15.90
CA LEU A 138 15.79 14.87 -14.64
C LEU A 138 14.45 14.70 -13.89
N LEU A 139 13.57 15.72 -13.95
CA LEU A 139 12.23 15.65 -13.40
C LEU A 139 11.36 14.63 -14.16
N GLU A 140 11.40 14.63 -15.49
CA GLU A 140 10.69 13.65 -16.33
C GLU A 140 11.10 12.21 -15.98
N MET A 141 12.40 11.97 -15.85
CA MET A 141 12.93 10.66 -15.49
C MET A 141 12.49 10.23 -14.08
N ASP A 142 12.40 11.15 -13.13
CA ASP A 142 11.92 10.87 -11.77
C ASP A 142 10.41 10.53 -11.78
N VAL A 143 9.60 11.30 -12.49
CA VAL A 143 8.16 11.03 -12.65
C VAL A 143 7.93 9.69 -13.33
N ALA A 144 8.65 9.38 -14.41
CA ALA A 144 8.53 8.09 -15.10
C ALA A 144 8.86 6.90 -14.18
N LYS A 145 9.91 7.04 -13.34
CA LYS A 145 10.26 6.04 -12.34
C LYS A 145 9.16 5.87 -11.28
N GLN A 146 8.56 6.97 -10.82
CA GLN A 146 7.44 6.90 -9.87
C GLN A 146 6.22 6.19 -10.47
N ILE A 147 5.91 6.44 -11.75
CA ILE A 147 4.82 5.74 -12.47
C ILE A 147 5.08 4.23 -12.54
N ASP A 148 6.31 3.80 -12.87
CA ASP A 148 6.67 2.38 -12.92
C ASP A 148 6.51 1.69 -11.55
N GLN A 149 6.92 2.38 -10.48
CA GLN A 149 6.69 1.91 -9.11
C GLN A 149 5.20 1.79 -8.78
N TRP A 150 4.39 2.79 -9.14
CA TRP A 150 2.94 2.75 -8.94
C TRP A 150 2.27 1.62 -9.73
N MET A 151 2.69 1.38 -10.96
CA MET A 151 2.20 0.28 -11.79
C MET A 151 2.52 -1.08 -11.17
N THR A 152 3.72 -1.23 -10.63
CA THR A 152 4.14 -2.46 -9.92
C THR A 152 3.27 -2.73 -8.68
N VAL A 153 3.02 -1.70 -7.87
CA VAL A 153 2.13 -1.80 -6.70
C VAL A 153 0.70 -2.14 -7.13
N THR A 154 0.22 -1.51 -8.20
CA THR A 154 -1.14 -1.72 -8.74
C THR A 154 -1.34 -3.14 -9.26
N GLU A 155 -0.33 -3.72 -9.92
CA GLU A 155 -0.41 -5.12 -10.38
C GLU A 155 -0.35 -6.10 -9.21
N THR A 156 0.44 -5.80 -8.18
CA THR A 156 0.47 -6.59 -6.94
C THR A 156 -0.89 -6.57 -6.23
N ALA A 157 -1.54 -5.40 -6.14
CA ALA A 157 -2.88 -5.26 -5.57
C ALA A 157 -3.92 -6.05 -6.37
N LYS A 158 -3.83 -6.05 -7.70
CA LYS A 158 -4.70 -6.85 -8.57
C LYS A 158 -4.55 -8.36 -8.32
N GLN A 159 -3.32 -8.85 -8.16
CA GLN A 159 -3.08 -10.25 -7.82
C GLN A 159 -3.67 -10.61 -6.45
N GLN A 160 -3.51 -9.74 -5.45
CA GLN A 160 -4.09 -9.96 -4.12
C GLN A 160 -5.62 -10.02 -4.16
N ILE A 161 -6.27 -9.20 -4.98
CA ILE A 161 -7.73 -9.26 -5.18
C ILE A 161 -8.15 -10.60 -5.76
N HIS A 162 -7.46 -11.08 -6.80
CA HIS A 162 -7.74 -12.40 -7.38
C HIS A 162 -7.60 -13.53 -6.34
N ASP A 163 -6.56 -13.49 -5.51
CA ASP A 163 -6.36 -14.47 -4.43
C ASP A 163 -7.48 -14.41 -3.37
N ILE A 164 -7.99 -13.22 -3.07
CA ILE A 164 -9.13 -13.05 -2.15
C ILE A 164 -10.41 -13.63 -2.76
N GLU A 165 -10.68 -13.38 -4.05
CA GLU A 165 -11.83 -13.95 -4.77
C GLU A 165 -11.81 -15.49 -4.75
N GLU A 166 -10.66 -16.11 -5.01
CA GLU A 166 -10.52 -17.57 -4.90
C GLU A 166 -10.82 -18.08 -3.48
N ARG A 167 -10.31 -17.39 -2.45
CA ARG A 167 -10.56 -17.75 -1.05
C ARG A 167 -12.04 -17.63 -0.70
N MET A 168 -12.71 -16.58 -1.18
CA MET A 168 -14.14 -16.40 -0.97
C MET A 168 -14.96 -17.53 -1.59
N ASN A 169 -14.62 -17.96 -2.80
CA ASN A 169 -15.27 -19.10 -3.44
C ASN A 169 -15.13 -20.38 -2.60
N ARG A 170 -13.94 -20.64 -2.04
CA ARG A 170 -13.72 -21.78 -1.13
C ARG A 170 -14.54 -21.67 0.15
N ILE A 171 -14.70 -20.47 0.73
CA ILE A 171 -15.55 -20.28 1.91
C ILE A 171 -17.02 -20.53 1.56
N ALA A 172 -17.48 -20.08 0.39
CA ALA A 172 -18.83 -20.34 -0.09
C ALA A 172 -19.09 -21.85 -0.31
N ASP A 173 -18.10 -22.59 -0.81
CA ASP A 173 -18.17 -24.05 -0.89
C ASP A 173 -18.26 -24.72 0.49
N ASN A 174 -17.46 -24.25 1.45
CA ASN A 174 -17.51 -24.73 2.81
C ASN A 174 -18.86 -24.44 3.50
N ASP A 175 -19.44 -23.25 3.30
CA ASP A 175 -20.78 -22.92 3.79
C ASP A 175 -21.83 -23.90 3.26
N ARG A 176 -21.78 -24.21 1.96
CA ARG A 176 -22.67 -25.23 1.35
C ARG A 176 -22.47 -26.61 1.97
N PHE A 177 -21.21 -27.01 2.19
CA PHE A 177 -20.88 -28.29 2.80
C PHE A 177 -21.40 -28.38 4.24
N VAL A 178 -21.18 -27.35 5.06
CA VAL A 178 -21.65 -27.29 6.45
C VAL A 178 -23.18 -27.32 6.52
N LYS A 179 -23.89 -26.61 5.62
CA LYS A 179 -25.35 -26.66 5.52
C LYS A 179 -25.89 -28.04 5.18
N LYS A 180 -25.20 -28.79 4.31
CA LYS A 180 -25.56 -30.18 4.03
C LYS A 180 -25.38 -31.04 5.28
N MET A 181 -24.25 -30.94 5.96
CA MET A 181 -23.97 -31.69 7.19
C MET A 181 -25.00 -31.38 8.29
N TYR A 182 -25.41 -30.11 8.42
CA TYR A 182 -26.51 -29.71 9.30
C TYR A 182 -27.78 -30.49 8.98
N HIS A 183 -28.19 -30.55 7.70
CA HIS A 183 -29.42 -31.23 7.30
C HIS A 183 -29.35 -32.73 7.61
N ASP A 184 -28.21 -33.36 7.32
CA ASP A 184 -27.98 -34.77 7.62
C ASP A 184 -28.08 -35.03 9.14
N MET A 185 -27.45 -34.19 9.97
CA MET A 185 -27.51 -34.32 11.44
C MET A 185 -28.92 -34.09 11.99
N MET A 186 -29.67 -33.11 11.46
CA MET A 186 -31.05 -32.85 11.87
C MET A 186 -32.01 -33.99 11.52
N ASN A 187 -31.66 -34.82 10.53
CA ASN A 187 -32.41 -36.03 10.19
C ASN A 187 -32.03 -37.20 11.13
N THR A 188 -30.77 -37.33 11.54
CA THR A 188 -30.30 -38.43 12.41
C THR A 188 -30.63 -38.22 13.90
N ILE A 189 -30.64 -36.98 14.40
CA ILE A 189 -30.93 -36.70 15.81
C ILE A 189 -32.30 -37.27 16.27
N PRO A 190 -33.40 -37.10 15.51
CA PRO A 190 -34.68 -37.71 15.83
C PRO A 190 -34.63 -39.24 15.93
N GLU A 191 -33.85 -39.91 15.07
CA GLU A 191 -33.69 -41.37 15.11
C GLU A 191 -33.01 -41.83 16.41
N VAL A 192 -32.01 -41.09 16.88
CA VAL A 192 -31.35 -41.35 18.17
C VAL A 192 -32.31 -41.15 19.34
N LYS A 193 -33.12 -40.08 19.31
CA LYS A 193 -34.15 -39.83 20.34
C LYS A 193 -35.19 -40.95 20.36
N GLN A 194 -35.67 -41.39 19.20
CA GLN A 194 -36.63 -42.49 19.08
C GLN A 194 -36.06 -43.82 19.59
N ALA A 195 -34.79 -44.12 19.29
CA ALA A 195 -34.12 -45.31 19.81
C ALA A 195 -33.98 -45.25 21.34
N ALA A 196 -33.61 -44.09 21.89
CA ALA A 196 -33.54 -43.87 23.33
C ALA A 196 -34.90 -44.05 24.02
N GLU A 197 -35.97 -43.49 23.45
CA GLU A 197 -37.36 -43.69 23.93
C GLU A 197 -37.73 -45.18 23.93
N SER A 198 -37.44 -45.89 22.84
CA SER A 198 -37.71 -47.34 22.74
C SER A 198 -36.97 -48.15 23.83
N ILE A 199 -35.72 -47.77 24.15
CA ILE A 199 -34.96 -48.41 25.23
C ILE A 199 -35.56 -48.07 26.61
N GLN A 200 -36.05 -46.85 26.83
CA GLN A 200 -36.74 -46.48 28.07
C GLN A 200 -38.01 -47.32 28.27
N ASP A 201 -38.79 -47.53 27.20
CA ASP A 201 -39.99 -48.35 27.23
C ASP A 201 -39.68 -49.81 27.53
N ILE A 202 -38.68 -50.39 26.85
CA ILE A 202 -38.20 -51.75 27.14
C ILE A 202 -37.72 -51.87 28.58
N ALA A 203 -36.94 -50.90 29.07
CA ALA A 203 -36.47 -50.86 30.45
C ALA A 203 -37.62 -50.75 31.46
N ALA A 204 -38.69 -49.99 31.15
CA ALA A 204 -39.88 -49.94 31.99
C ALA A 204 -40.59 -51.30 32.05
N GLN A 205 -40.76 -51.96 30.91
CA GLN A 205 -41.36 -53.29 30.82
C GLN A 205 -40.53 -54.36 31.53
N SER A 206 -39.21 -54.37 31.33
CA SER A 206 -38.29 -55.31 32.02
C SER A 206 -38.30 -55.09 33.53
N ASN A 207 -38.38 -53.84 34.00
CA ASN A 207 -38.49 -53.56 35.43
C ASN A 207 -39.81 -54.08 36.02
N LEU A 208 -40.93 -53.94 35.29
CA LEU A 208 -42.22 -54.51 35.69
C LEU A 208 -42.21 -56.05 35.70
N LEU A 209 -41.60 -56.67 34.68
CA LEU A 209 -41.43 -58.13 34.62
C LEU A 209 -40.57 -58.64 35.79
N GLY A 210 -39.45 -57.98 36.07
CA GLY A 210 -38.59 -58.30 37.21
C GLY A 210 -39.30 -58.12 38.55
N LEU A 211 -40.15 -57.09 38.70
CA LEU A 211 -40.98 -56.91 39.89
C LEU A 211 -41.98 -58.05 40.07
N ASN A 212 -42.70 -58.43 39.01
CA ASN A 212 -43.64 -59.55 39.06
C ASN A 212 -42.92 -60.87 39.42
N ALA A 213 -41.75 -61.11 38.86
CA ALA A 213 -40.93 -62.28 39.18
C ALA A 213 -40.44 -62.29 40.64
N ALA A 214 -40.05 -61.12 41.18
CA ALA A 214 -39.64 -60.99 42.57
C ALA A 214 -40.80 -61.27 43.53
N ILE A 215 -42.02 -60.83 43.21
CA ILE A 215 -43.23 -61.11 43.98
C ILE A 215 -43.51 -62.62 44.00
N GLU A 216 -43.45 -63.29 42.86
CA GLU A 216 -43.72 -64.73 42.79
C GLU A 216 -42.62 -65.57 43.46
N ALA A 217 -41.36 -65.14 43.34
CA ALA A 217 -40.23 -65.75 44.06
C ALA A 217 -40.41 -65.65 45.59
N ALA A 218 -40.85 -64.49 46.09
CA ALA A 218 -41.16 -64.33 47.51
C ALA A 218 -42.34 -65.21 47.96
N ARG A 219 -43.35 -65.37 47.09
CA ARG A 219 -44.53 -66.22 47.34
C ARG A 219 -44.18 -67.71 47.44
N ALA A 220 -43.20 -68.17 46.67
CA ALA A 220 -42.68 -69.54 46.71
C ALA A 220 -41.76 -69.83 47.93
N GLY A 221 -41.44 -68.82 48.75
CA GLY A 221 -40.63 -68.97 49.96
C GLY A 221 -39.20 -69.46 49.67
N GLU A 222 -38.72 -70.45 50.42
CA GLU A 222 -37.36 -71.02 50.27
C GLU A 222 -37.11 -71.58 48.85
N ALA A 223 -38.13 -72.15 48.20
CA ALA A 223 -37.99 -72.70 46.84
C ALA A 223 -37.81 -71.61 45.76
N GLY A 224 -38.25 -70.38 46.02
CA GLY A 224 -38.13 -69.23 45.10
C GLY A 224 -36.87 -68.40 45.28
N ARG A 225 -36.04 -68.69 46.28
CA ARG A 225 -34.93 -67.82 46.71
C ARG A 225 -33.92 -67.51 45.61
N GLY A 226 -33.58 -68.50 44.77
CA GLY A 226 -32.71 -68.32 43.59
C GLY A 226 -33.35 -67.45 42.51
N PHE A 227 -34.65 -67.60 42.25
CA PHE A 227 -35.39 -66.77 41.31
C PHE A 227 -35.51 -65.31 41.79
N GLY A 228 -35.59 -65.09 43.10
CA GLY A 228 -35.60 -63.75 43.69
C GLY A 228 -34.33 -62.97 43.38
N VAL A 229 -33.15 -63.61 43.49
CA VAL A 229 -31.87 -62.97 43.15
C VAL A 229 -31.82 -62.57 41.67
N VAL A 230 -32.28 -63.44 40.77
CA VAL A 230 -32.34 -63.14 39.32
C VAL A 230 -33.31 -62.00 39.04
N ALA A 231 -34.48 -61.99 39.69
CA ALA A 231 -35.49 -60.94 39.53
C ALA A 231 -34.96 -59.56 39.97
N ASP A 232 -34.23 -59.49 41.09
CA ASP A 232 -33.58 -58.26 41.54
C ASP A 232 -32.49 -57.79 40.57
N GLU A 233 -31.73 -58.70 39.97
CA GLU A 233 -30.71 -58.35 38.98
C GLU A 233 -31.34 -57.80 37.68
N ILE A 234 -32.45 -58.39 37.22
CA ILE A 234 -33.24 -57.86 36.08
C ILE A 234 -33.71 -56.43 36.37
N ARG A 235 -34.19 -56.14 37.59
CA ARG A 235 -34.65 -54.79 37.97
C ARG A 235 -33.50 -53.78 37.99
N LYS A 236 -32.32 -54.18 38.49
CA LYS A 236 -31.13 -53.32 38.47
C LYS A 236 -30.71 -53.01 37.04
N LEU A 237 -30.63 -54.02 36.17
CA LEU A 237 -30.31 -53.83 34.75
C LEU A 237 -31.32 -52.92 34.06
N ALA A 238 -32.62 -53.14 34.30
CA ALA A 238 -33.67 -52.30 33.75
C ALA A 238 -33.56 -50.83 34.20
N THR A 239 -33.25 -50.59 35.49
CA THR A 239 -33.03 -49.24 36.02
C THR A 239 -31.80 -48.58 35.38
N ALA A 240 -30.70 -49.31 35.24
CA ALA A 240 -29.49 -48.82 34.58
C ALA A 240 -29.74 -48.50 33.10
N SER A 241 -30.42 -49.38 32.35
CA SER A 241 -30.80 -49.16 30.95
C SER A 241 -31.64 -47.90 30.76
N ARG A 242 -32.58 -47.63 31.67
CA ARG A 242 -33.35 -46.38 31.65
C ARG A 242 -32.46 -45.16 31.84
N GLY A 243 -31.49 -45.22 32.75
CA GLY A 243 -30.50 -44.17 32.97
C GLY A 243 -29.64 -43.89 31.74
N TYR A 244 -29.13 -44.93 31.08
CA TYR A 244 -28.35 -44.80 29.85
C TYR A 244 -29.17 -44.20 28.70
N ALA A 245 -30.42 -44.63 28.54
CA ALA A 245 -31.30 -44.08 27.52
C ALA A 245 -31.67 -42.60 27.77
N ALA A 246 -31.89 -42.21 29.04
CA ALA A 246 -32.08 -40.81 29.39
C ALA A 246 -30.86 -39.95 29.03
N SER A 247 -29.65 -40.43 29.35
CA SER A 247 -28.40 -39.75 29.00
C SER A 247 -28.18 -39.63 27.48
N ALA A 248 -28.54 -40.67 26.72
CA ALA A 248 -28.50 -40.63 25.26
C ALA A 248 -29.45 -39.56 24.67
N SER A 249 -30.66 -39.44 25.22
CA SER A 249 -31.63 -38.41 24.81
C SER A 249 -31.13 -36.99 25.14
N GLU A 250 -30.54 -36.80 26.31
CA GLU A 250 -29.92 -35.52 26.71
C GLU A 250 -28.74 -35.13 25.81
N THR A 251 -27.91 -36.11 25.43
CA THR A 251 -26.82 -35.93 24.47
C THR A 251 -27.37 -35.53 23.10
N ALA A 252 -28.45 -36.16 22.63
CA ALA A 252 -29.10 -35.82 21.37
C ALA A 252 -29.69 -34.40 21.37
N ASN A 253 -30.26 -33.94 22.50
CA ASN A 253 -30.73 -32.57 22.67
C ASN A 253 -29.57 -31.56 22.61
N SER A 254 -28.48 -31.85 23.31
CA SER A 254 -27.27 -31.01 23.28
C SER A 254 -26.68 -30.93 21.86
N LEU A 255 -26.70 -32.05 21.12
CA LEU A 255 -26.24 -32.07 19.73
C LEU A 255 -27.12 -31.20 18.83
N GLU A 256 -28.45 -31.26 19.00
CA GLU A 256 -29.39 -30.42 18.27
C GLU A 256 -29.12 -28.93 18.48
N GLN A 257 -28.88 -28.53 19.74
CA GLN A 257 -28.55 -27.15 20.08
C GLN A 257 -27.23 -26.70 19.40
N ASN A 258 -26.17 -27.49 19.54
CA ASN A 258 -24.86 -27.17 18.95
C ASN A 258 -24.94 -27.01 17.42
N VAL A 259 -25.75 -27.85 16.77
CA VAL A 259 -25.98 -27.85 15.33
C VAL A 259 -26.74 -26.58 14.90
N ARG A 260 -27.72 -26.12 15.69
CA ARG A 260 -28.42 -24.84 15.46
C ARG A 260 -27.51 -23.63 15.66
N GLU A 261 -26.68 -23.63 16.70
CA GLU A 261 -25.71 -22.56 16.95
C GLU A 261 -24.69 -22.46 15.80
N THR A 262 -24.24 -23.61 15.29
CA THR A 262 -23.35 -23.67 14.12
C THR A 262 -23.96 -22.99 12.89
N LEU A 263 -25.26 -23.19 12.62
CA LEU A 263 -25.94 -22.49 11.53
C LEU A 263 -26.02 -20.98 11.74
N SER A 264 -26.36 -20.54 12.95
CA SER A 264 -26.37 -19.11 13.24
C SER A 264 -25.01 -18.47 12.98
N GLY A 265 -23.92 -19.18 13.30
CA GLY A 265 -22.56 -18.76 12.95
C GLY A 265 -22.32 -18.70 11.44
N MET A 266 -22.87 -19.65 10.66
CA MET A 266 -22.78 -19.65 9.19
C MET A 266 -23.54 -18.50 8.54
N ASP A 267 -24.68 -18.08 9.09
CA ASP A 267 -25.40 -16.91 8.58
C ASP A 267 -24.56 -15.63 8.74
N VAL A 268 -23.85 -15.48 9.86
CA VAL A 268 -22.89 -14.37 10.06
C VAL A 268 -21.75 -14.44 9.04
N VAL A 269 -21.18 -15.63 8.79
CA VAL A 269 -20.12 -15.80 7.77
C VAL A 269 -20.62 -15.41 6.38
N ARG A 270 -21.88 -15.73 6.05
CA ARG A 270 -22.50 -15.36 4.78
C ARG A 270 -22.63 -13.85 4.62
N GLU A 271 -23.11 -13.15 5.64
CA GLU A 271 -23.19 -11.68 5.63
C GLU A 271 -21.80 -11.05 5.43
N GLN A 272 -20.78 -11.60 6.08
CA GLN A 272 -19.39 -11.16 5.89
C GLN A 272 -18.89 -11.39 4.47
N LEU A 273 -19.24 -12.52 3.83
CA LEU A 273 -18.91 -12.77 2.43
C LEU A 273 -19.56 -11.75 1.49
N ASP A 274 -20.82 -11.40 1.71
CA ASP A 274 -21.52 -10.42 0.89
C ASP A 274 -20.88 -9.02 1.02
N ALA A 275 -20.50 -8.63 2.24
CA ALA A 275 -19.76 -7.38 2.48
C ALA A 275 -18.36 -7.38 1.82
N LEU A 276 -17.67 -8.51 1.84
CA LEU A 276 -16.38 -8.68 1.16
C LEU A 276 -16.51 -8.55 -0.36
N HIS A 277 -17.56 -9.10 -0.98
CA HIS A 277 -17.80 -8.95 -2.42
C HIS A 277 -17.95 -7.48 -2.83
N ILE A 278 -18.70 -6.70 -2.06
CA ILE A 278 -18.86 -5.25 -2.30
C ILE A 278 -17.50 -4.54 -2.19
N SER A 279 -16.71 -4.89 -1.17
CA SER A 279 -15.40 -4.30 -0.94
C SER A 279 -14.42 -4.61 -2.07
N ILE A 280 -14.38 -5.86 -2.54
CA ILE A 280 -13.55 -6.29 -3.68
C ILE A 280 -13.91 -5.50 -4.93
N LYS A 281 -15.21 -5.39 -5.24
CA LYS A 281 -15.67 -4.62 -6.40
C LYS A 281 -15.17 -3.17 -6.34
N SER A 282 -15.30 -2.52 -5.18
CA SER A 282 -14.79 -1.15 -4.97
C SER A 282 -13.28 -1.06 -5.18
N VAL A 283 -12.49 -2.02 -4.68
CA VAL A 283 -11.03 -2.00 -4.86
C VAL A 283 -10.65 -2.23 -6.32
N THR A 284 -11.34 -3.12 -7.03
CA THR A 284 -11.13 -3.35 -8.46
C THR A 284 -11.39 -2.10 -9.29
N GLU A 285 -12.45 -1.34 -8.98
CA GLU A 285 -12.74 -0.05 -9.61
C GLU A 285 -11.63 0.99 -9.33
N GLN A 286 -11.12 1.05 -8.09
CA GLN A 286 -10.00 1.93 -7.74
C GLN A 286 -8.70 1.56 -8.46
N ILE A 287 -8.41 0.26 -8.61
CA ILE A 287 -7.27 -0.24 -9.37
C ILE A 287 -7.36 0.21 -10.84
N ALA A 288 -8.55 0.10 -11.45
CA ALA A 288 -8.78 0.54 -12.81
C ALA A 288 -8.57 2.05 -12.98
N ALA A 289 -9.14 2.86 -12.07
CA ALA A 289 -8.95 4.31 -12.06
C ALA A 289 -7.48 4.70 -11.89
N THR A 290 -6.75 4.01 -11.00
CA THR A 290 -5.31 4.26 -10.77
C THR A 290 -4.49 3.97 -12.03
N LYS A 291 -4.79 2.88 -12.75
CA LYS A 291 -4.13 2.58 -14.03
C LYS A 291 -4.39 3.65 -15.08
N GLN A 292 -5.61 4.17 -15.15
CA GLN A 292 -5.95 5.25 -16.09
C GLN A 292 -5.15 6.53 -15.77
N ILE A 293 -5.13 6.97 -14.51
CA ILE A 293 -4.36 8.14 -14.07
C ILE A 293 -2.87 7.97 -14.39
N ALA A 294 -2.31 6.78 -14.16
CA ALA A 294 -0.91 6.50 -14.47
C ALA A 294 -0.61 6.64 -15.98
N SER A 295 -1.54 6.21 -16.85
CA SER A 295 -1.43 6.38 -18.30
C SER A 295 -1.49 7.85 -18.72
N GLU A 296 -2.45 8.60 -18.16
CA GLU A 296 -2.62 10.03 -18.44
C GLU A 296 -1.37 10.83 -18.07
N ILE A 297 -0.81 10.60 -16.87
CA ILE A 297 0.44 11.26 -16.45
C ILE A 297 1.60 10.86 -17.37
N HIS A 298 1.67 9.60 -17.79
CA HIS A 298 2.73 9.14 -18.70
C HIS A 298 2.68 9.85 -20.06
N GLU A 299 1.48 10.03 -20.61
CA GLU A 299 1.26 10.77 -21.85
C GLU A 299 1.57 12.26 -21.70
N GLU A 300 1.14 12.90 -20.60
CA GLU A 300 1.45 14.30 -20.31
C GLU A 300 2.97 14.54 -20.25
N VAL A 301 3.70 13.69 -19.54
CA VAL A 301 5.17 13.77 -19.43
C VAL A 301 5.84 13.62 -20.80
N GLN A 302 5.39 12.68 -21.64
CA GLN A 302 5.93 12.53 -22.99
C GLN A 302 5.60 13.72 -23.90
N SER A 303 4.41 14.30 -23.77
CA SER A 303 4.00 15.47 -24.56
C SER A 303 4.82 16.70 -24.20
N ALA A 304 5.13 16.90 -22.91
CA ALA A 304 5.98 17.98 -22.42
C ALA A 304 7.40 17.87 -22.97
N SER A 305 7.94 16.65 -23.14
CA SER A 305 9.27 16.40 -23.71
C SER A 305 9.38 16.77 -25.21
N ASN A 306 8.26 16.78 -25.93
CA ASN A 306 8.18 17.04 -27.38
C ASN A 306 7.81 18.49 -27.73
N SER A 307 7.61 19.36 -26.74
CA SER A 307 7.22 20.78 -26.92
C SER A 307 8.32 21.76 -26.53
#